data_AF-A0A835GX34-F1
#
_entry.id   AF-A0A835GX34-F1
#
_cell.length_a   1.000
_cell.length_b   1.000
_cell.length_c   1.000
_cell.angle_alpha   90.00
_cell.angle_beta   90.00
_cell.angle_gamma   90.00
#
_symmetry.space_group_name_H-M   'P 1'
#
loop_
_entity.id
_entity.type
_entity.pdbx_description
1 polymer ?
#
loop_
_entity_poly.entity_id
_entity_poly.type
_entity_poly.pdbx_seq_one_letter_code
_entity_poly.pdbx_strand_id
1 'polypeptide(L)'
;MSWSDGTFFSQQEITNLRNHLPPQLRACSKIDLLTAFLWRCHTSTLNLNSDDELKSAWHAFAVDTSKKFNPSSPTGFYGNAAILAPIAFATAGELCQKPLGYAVELGKQAKLTVTEELLWYRI
;
A
#
# COMPACT_ATOMS: atom_id res chain seq x y z
N MET A 1 -21.93 -8.50 -18.89
CA MET A 1 -20.90 -8.10 -17.91
C MET A 1 -19.73 -7.50 -18.69
N SER A 2 -19.68 -6.17 -18.82
CA SER A 2 -18.52 -5.50 -19.41
C SER A 2 -17.47 -5.29 -18.31
N TRP A 3 -16.30 -5.90 -18.46
CA TRP A 3 -15.13 -5.69 -17.58
C TRP A 3 -14.41 -4.39 -17.94
N SER A 4 -15.11 -3.26 -17.98
CA SER A 4 -14.57 -1.99 -18.47
C SER A 4 -14.14 -1.00 -17.39
N ASP A 5 -14.23 -1.33 -16.10
CA ASP A 5 -13.94 -0.40 -15.00
C ASP A 5 -12.45 -0.43 -14.59
N GLY A 6 -11.55 -0.62 -15.56
CA GLY A 6 -10.10 -0.61 -15.33
C GLY A 6 -9.51 0.79 -15.48
N THR A 7 -8.86 1.30 -14.43
CA THR A 7 -8.05 2.53 -14.54
C THR A 7 -6.63 2.20 -14.99
N PHE A 8 -6.16 2.82 -16.07
CA PHE A 8 -4.79 2.68 -16.56
C PHE A 8 -3.93 3.88 -16.12
N PHE A 9 -2.68 3.62 -15.74
CA PHE A 9 -1.70 4.66 -15.41
C PHE A 9 -0.51 4.59 -16.39
N SER A 10 -0.31 5.66 -17.16
CA SER A 10 0.84 5.84 -18.03
C SER A 10 2.14 6.03 -17.24
N GLN A 11 3.29 5.80 -17.88
CA GLN A 11 4.60 6.06 -17.25
C GLN A 11 4.79 7.53 -16.90
N GLN A 12 4.20 8.45 -17.68
CA GLN A 12 4.27 9.88 -17.41
C GLN A 12 3.50 10.22 -16.13
N GLU A 13 2.29 9.69 -15.95
CA GLU A 13 1.51 9.88 -14.71
C GLU A 13 2.23 9.30 -13.50
N ILE A 14 2.79 8.10 -13.60
CA ILE A 14 3.59 7.48 -12.53
C ILE A 14 4.79 8.36 -12.17
N THR A 15 5.48 8.92 -13.18
CA THR A 15 6.63 9.82 -12.95
C THR A 15 6.20 11.11 -12.29
N ASN A 16 5.09 11.70 -12.73
CA ASN A 16 4.53 12.90 -12.12
C ASN A 16 4.16 12.64 -10.66
N LEU A 17 3.49 11.52 -10.35
CA LEU A 17 3.18 11.13 -8.97
C LEU A 17 4.45 10.98 -8.13
N ARG A 18 5.51 10.36 -8.68
CA ARG A 18 6.81 10.27 -7.97
C ARG A 18 7.42 11.63 -7.68
N ASN A 19 7.28 12.61 -8.57
CA ASN A 19 7.85 13.94 -8.37
C ASN A 19 7.20 14.70 -7.20
N HIS A 20 5.96 14.36 -6.85
CA HIS A 20 5.27 14.87 -5.65
C HIS A 20 5.77 14.24 -4.34
N LEU A 21 6.64 13.23 -4.42
CA LEU A 21 7.26 12.64 -3.25
C LEU A 21 8.53 13.38 -2.84
N PRO A 22 8.82 13.47 -1.53
CA PRO A 22 10.11 13.94 -1.06
C PRO A 22 11.22 13.01 -1.55
N PRO A 23 12.46 13.50 -1.76
CA PRO A 23 13.55 12.74 -2.38
C PRO A 23 13.76 11.34 -1.79
N GLN A 24 13.69 11.22 -0.46
CA GLN A 24 13.86 9.95 0.25
C GLN A 24 12.81 8.87 -0.08
N LEU A 25 11.64 9.26 -0.60
CA LEU A 25 10.53 8.36 -0.95
C LEU A 25 10.40 8.08 -2.45
N ARG A 26 11.16 8.78 -3.31
CA ARG A 26 11.10 8.58 -4.78
C ARG A 26 11.56 7.19 -5.23
N ALA A 27 12.33 6.50 -4.40
CA ALA A 27 12.79 5.13 -4.62
C ALA A 27 11.72 4.06 -4.31
N CYS A 28 10.51 4.43 -3.90
CA CYS A 28 9.42 3.48 -3.66
C CYS A 28 9.03 2.70 -4.92
N SER A 29 8.47 1.49 -4.74
CA SER A 29 8.02 0.68 -5.87
C SER A 29 6.78 1.29 -6.55
N LYS A 30 6.50 0.91 -7.80
CA LYS A 30 5.28 1.39 -8.50
C LYS A 30 4.01 0.98 -7.76
N ILE A 31 4.00 -0.23 -7.19
CA ILE A 31 2.84 -0.71 -6.42
C ILE A 31 2.65 0.13 -5.16
N ASP A 32 3.71 0.47 -4.43
CA ASP A 32 3.61 1.33 -3.23
C ASP A 32 3.02 2.70 -3.55
N LEU A 33 3.52 3.32 -4.63
CA LEU A 33 3.08 4.63 -5.07
C LEU A 33 1.61 4.62 -5.48
N LEU A 34 1.22 3.70 -6.34
CA LEU A 34 -0.14 3.63 -6.88
C LEU A 34 -1.14 3.23 -5.80
N THR A 35 -0.80 2.27 -4.95
CA THR A 35 -1.66 1.88 -3.83
C THR A 35 -1.85 3.02 -2.83
N ALA A 36 -0.79 3.77 -2.48
CA ALA A 36 -0.91 4.94 -1.63
C ALA A 36 -1.78 6.04 -2.26
N PHE A 37 -1.61 6.28 -3.56
CA PHE A 37 -2.41 7.24 -4.31
C PHE A 37 -3.89 6.85 -4.33
N LEU A 38 -4.19 5.60 -4.69
CA LEU A 38 -5.55 5.07 -4.72
C LEU A 38 -6.20 5.06 -3.34
N TRP A 39 -5.45 4.73 -2.28
CA TRP A 39 -5.96 4.77 -0.92
C TRP A 39 -6.36 6.19 -0.50
N ARG A 40 -5.55 7.20 -0.85
CA ARG A 40 -5.91 8.61 -0.64
C ARG A 40 -7.15 8.99 -1.44
N CYS A 41 -7.17 8.73 -2.74
CA CYS A 41 -8.31 9.06 -3.61
C CYS A 41 -9.60 8.41 -3.12
N HIS A 42 -9.56 7.11 -2.80
CA HIS A 42 -10.71 6.37 -2.28
C HIS A 42 -11.21 6.97 -0.96
N THR A 43 -10.30 7.27 -0.03
CA THR A 43 -10.67 7.87 1.26
C THR A 43 -11.23 9.27 1.10
N SER A 44 -10.66 10.09 0.22
CA SER A 44 -11.18 11.43 -0.09
C SER A 44 -12.58 11.37 -0.68
N THR A 45 -12.83 10.46 -1.62
CA THR A 45 -14.17 10.28 -2.19
C THR A 45 -15.19 9.84 -1.14
N LEU A 46 -14.80 8.95 -0.20
CA LEU A 46 -15.69 8.55 0.89
C LEU A 46 -15.92 9.66 1.92
N ASN A 47 -14.89 10.45 2.24
CA ASN A 47 -14.98 11.56 3.18
C ASN A 47 -15.78 12.74 2.62
N LEU A 48 -15.76 12.99 1.30
CA LEU A 48 -16.66 13.98 0.69
C LEU A 48 -18.14 13.64 0.88
N ASN A 49 -18.45 12.36 1.11
CA ASN A 49 -19.81 11.89 1.41
C ASN A 49 -20.12 11.87 2.92
N SER A 50 -19.19 12.27 3.78
CA SER A 50 -19.41 12.34 5.23
C SER A 50 -18.46 13.31 5.93
N ASP A 51 -19.00 14.30 6.67
CA ASP A 51 -18.23 15.31 7.44
C ASP A 51 -17.47 14.77 8.67
N ASP A 52 -17.03 13.51 8.66
CA ASP A 52 -16.39 12.86 9.79
C ASP A 52 -14.91 12.56 9.48
N GLU A 53 -14.07 13.58 9.64
CA GLU A 53 -12.63 13.50 9.43
C GLU A 53 -11.94 12.49 10.36
N LEU A 54 -12.60 12.09 11.45
CA LEU A 54 -12.08 11.13 12.43
C LEU A 54 -12.30 9.67 12.02
N LYS A 55 -13.02 9.42 10.92
CA LYS A 55 -13.23 8.06 10.40
C LYS A 55 -11.90 7.36 10.16
N SER A 56 -11.77 6.17 10.76
CA SER A 56 -10.60 5.32 10.59
C SER A 56 -10.55 4.78 9.16
N ALA A 57 -9.46 5.06 8.46
CA ALA A 57 -9.11 4.50 7.18
C ALA A 57 -7.97 3.50 7.37
N TRP A 58 -8.14 2.30 6.84
CA TRP A 58 -7.11 1.28 6.90
C TRP A 58 -6.89 0.67 5.52
N HIS A 59 -5.65 0.25 5.26
CA HIS A 59 -5.29 -0.42 4.01
C HIS A 59 -4.41 -1.63 4.30
N ALA A 60 -4.82 -2.80 3.82
CA ALA A 60 -4.06 -4.03 3.94
C ALA A 60 -3.24 -4.25 2.66
N PHE A 61 -1.94 -4.58 2.82
CA PHE A 61 -1.07 -4.91 1.70
C PHE A 61 -0.77 -6.41 1.69
N ALA A 62 -0.79 -7.01 0.50
CA ALA A 62 -0.14 -8.30 0.31
C ALA A 62 1.38 -8.10 0.21
N VAL A 63 2.13 -8.86 1.00
CA VAL A 63 3.60 -8.85 0.96
C VAL A 63 4.10 -10.23 0.60
N ASP A 64 4.99 -10.30 -0.38
CA ASP A 64 5.74 -11.51 -0.73
C ASP A 64 6.73 -11.83 0.40
N THR A 65 6.58 -13.02 0.97
CA THR A 65 7.38 -13.53 2.08
C THR A 65 8.31 -14.67 1.65
N SER A 66 8.34 -15.03 0.36
CA SER A 66 9.18 -16.09 -0.19
C SER A 66 10.65 -15.97 0.21
N LYS A 67 11.18 -14.73 0.24
CA LYS A 67 12.56 -14.42 0.61
C LYS A 67 12.79 -14.27 2.12
N LYS A 68 11.74 -14.24 2.92
CA LYS A 68 11.80 -14.05 4.37
C LYS A 68 11.76 -15.38 5.15
N PHE A 69 11.47 -16.49 4.48
CA PHE A 69 11.61 -17.83 5.08
C PHE A 69 13.09 -18.22 5.20
N ASN A 70 13.40 -19.05 6.21
CA ASN A 70 14.71 -19.65 6.38
C ASN A 70 14.59 -21.20 6.44
N PRO A 71 15.01 -21.94 5.40
CA PRO A 71 15.57 -21.45 4.14
C PRO A 71 14.51 -20.73 3.29
N SER A 72 14.97 -19.86 2.39
CA SER A 72 14.07 -19.13 1.49
C SER A 72 13.28 -20.09 0.60
N SER A 73 12.07 -19.68 0.23
CA SER A 73 11.21 -20.48 -0.64
C SER A 73 11.92 -20.75 -1.98
N PRO A 74 11.87 -21.99 -2.50
CA PRO A 74 12.42 -22.32 -3.79
C PRO A 74 11.80 -21.47 -4.90
N THR A 75 12.60 -21.13 -5.91
CA THR A 75 12.09 -20.56 -7.15
C THR A 75 11.11 -21.55 -7.79
N GLY A 76 9.89 -21.10 -8.10
CA GLY A 76 8.85 -21.95 -8.67
C GLY A 76 8.00 -22.73 -7.64
N PHE A 77 8.09 -22.38 -6.35
CA PHE A 77 7.20 -22.91 -5.33
C PHE A 77 5.72 -22.67 -5.70
N TYR A 78 4.93 -23.73 -5.73
CA TYR A 78 3.53 -23.70 -6.15
C TYR A 78 2.57 -23.25 -5.03
N GLY A 79 3.04 -23.19 -3.77
CA GLY A 79 2.23 -22.74 -2.65
C GLY A 79 2.20 -21.22 -2.47
N ASN A 80 1.42 -20.76 -1.50
CA ASN A 80 1.33 -19.34 -1.16
C ASN A 80 2.49 -18.93 -0.26
N ALA A 81 3.35 -18.01 -0.73
CA ALA A 81 4.40 -17.38 0.05
C ALA A 81 4.12 -15.87 0.18
N ALA A 82 2.93 -15.53 0.65
CA ALA A 82 2.51 -14.16 0.85
C ALA A 82 1.64 -14.01 2.10
N ILE A 83 1.74 -12.86 2.76
CA ILE A 83 0.88 -12.51 3.90
C ILE A 83 0.07 -11.27 3.58
N LEU A 84 -1.24 -11.35 3.84
CA LEU A 84 -2.18 -10.22 3.87
C LEU A 84 -2.41 -9.81 5.31
N ALA A 85 -1.47 -9.06 5.89
CA ALA A 85 -1.56 -8.63 7.29
C ALA A 85 -0.91 -7.28 7.65
N PRO A 86 0.04 -6.68 6.88
CA PRO A 86 0.45 -5.32 7.23
C PRO A 86 -0.71 -4.37 6.90
N ILE A 87 -1.36 -3.89 7.95
CA ILE A 87 -2.43 -2.90 7.89
C ILE A 87 -1.82 -1.54 8.21
N ALA A 88 -1.84 -0.64 7.24
CA ALA A 88 -1.60 0.77 7.50
C ALA A 88 -2.88 1.39 8.05
N PHE A 89 -2.76 2.17 9.13
CA PHE A 89 -3.86 2.90 9.74
C PHE A 89 -3.63 4.41 9.59
N ALA A 90 -4.71 5.13 9.31
CA ALA A 90 -4.77 6.59 9.30
C ALA A 90 -6.21 7.04 9.53
N THR A 91 -6.42 8.32 9.79
CA THR A 91 -7.76 8.91 9.71
C THR A 91 -8.05 9.42 8.28
N ALA A 92 -9.34 9.57 7.96
CA ALA A 92 -9.76 10.15 6.69
C ALA A 92 -9.21 11.57 6.51
N GLY A 93 -9.26 12.39 7.58
CA GLY A 93 -8.68 13.73 7.59
C GLY A 93 -7.18 13.72 7.30
N GLU A 94 -6.42 12.84 7.95
CA GLU A 94 -4.98 12.71 7.69
C GLU A 94 -4.66 12.34 6.25
N LEU A 95 -5.36 11.37 5.65
CA LEU A 95 -5.11 10.97 4.27
C LEU A 95 -5.49 12.06 3.27
N CYS A 96 -6.56 12.80 3.53
CA CYS A 96 -7.00 13.89 2.66
C CYS A 96 -6.07 15.10 2.73
N GLN A 97 -5.64 15.50 3.94
CA GLN A 97 -4.89 16.74 4.17
C GLN A 97 -3.37 16.56 4.02
N LYS A 98 -2.80 15.40 4.38
CA LYS A 98 -1.34 15.15 4.30
C LYS A 98 -0.92 14.79 2.87
N PRO A 99 0.33 15.11 2.45
CA PRO A 99 0.82 14.83 1.10
C PRO A 99 0.89 13.33 0.79
N LEU A 100 0.95 12.96 -0.50
CA LEU A 100 1.04 11.56 -0.96
C LEU A 100 2.15 10.76 -0.25
N GLY A 101 3.28 11.40 0.04
CA GLY A 101 4.40 10.78 0.75
C GLY A 101 4.03 10.23 2.13
N TYR A 102 3.04 10.81 2.82
CA TYR A 102 2.57 10.29 4.09
C TYR A 102 1.95 8.89 3.93
N ALA A 103 1.07 8.71 2.95
CA ALA A 103 0.45 7.40 2.68
C ALA A 103 1.49 6.35 2.21
N VAL A 104 2.49 6.78 1.42
CA VAL A 104 3.61 5.91 1.02
C VAL A 104 4.43 5.46 2.23
N GLU A 105 4.72 6.38 3.16
CA GLU A 105 5.45 6.06 4.40
C GLU A 105 4.66 5.08 5.26
N LEU A 106 3.35 5.30 5.46
CA LEU A 106 2.51 4.38 6.21
C LEU A 106 2.53 2.96 5.64
N GLY A 107 2.43 2.82 4.31
CA GLY A 107 2.55 1.51 3.65
C GLY A 107 3.93 0.89 3.85
N LYS A 108 5.00 1.68 3.75
CA LYS A 108 6.37 1.21 3.99
C LYS A 108 6.56 0.72 5.43
N GLN A 109 6.10 1.50 6.41
CA GLN A 109 6.18 1.14 7.83
C GLN A 109 5.38 -0.12 8.13
N ALA A 110 4.15 -0.24 7.60
CA ALA A 110 3.35 -1.45 7.73
C ALA A 110 4.09 -2.68 7.17
N LYS A 111 4.75 -2.57 6.01
CA LYS A 111 5.51 -3.69 5.43
C LYS A 111 6.75 -4.07 6.25
N LEU A 112 7.35 -3.14 6.98
CA LEU A 112 8.49 -3.40 7.86
C LEU A 112 8.08 -4.23 9.10
N THR A 113 6.82 -4.19 9.52
CA THR A 113 6.35 -5.01 10.65
C THR A 113 6.28 -6.51 10.31
N VAL A 114 6.39 -6.87 9.03
CA VAL A 114 6.45 -8.26 8.59
C VAL A 114 7.84 -8.81 8.91
N THR A 115 8.01 -9.39 10.09
CA THR A 115 9.21 -10.12 10.50
C THR A 115 9.08 -11.60 10.18
N GLU A 116 10.19 -12.34 10.16
CA GLU A 116 10.18 -13.81 10.04
C GLU A 116 9.34 -14.45 11.15
N GLU A 117 9.46 -13.94 12.39
CA GLU A 117 8.66 -14.39 13.52
C GLU A 117 7.15 -14.20 13.29
N LEU A 118 6.72 -13.08 12.71
CA LEU A 118 5.32 -12.87 12.33
C LEU A 118 4.85 -13.91 11.30
N LEU A 119 5.74 -14.40 10.42
CA LEU A 119 5.37 -15.43 9.44
C LEU A 119 4.97 -16.71 10.16
N TRP A 120 5.74 -17.15 11.15
CA TRP A 120 5.52 -18.41 11.86
C TRP A 120 4.21 -18.45 12.65
N TYR A 121 3.77 -17.33 13.23
CA TYR A 121 2.50 -17.27 13.98
C TYR A 121 1.24 -17.22 13.10
N ARG A 122 1.39 -17.12 11.77
CA ARG A 122 0.28 -16.92 10.81
C ARG A 122 0.08 -18.11 9.85
N ILE A 123 0.87 -19.18 9.97
CA ILE A 123 0.73 -20.43 9.21
C ILE A 123 0.04 -21.50 10.04
#